data_AF-A0A9X9IHG8-F1
#
_entry.id   AF-A0A9X9IHG8-F1
#
_cell.length_a   1.000
_cell.length_b   1.000
_cell.length_c   1.000
_cell.angle_alpha   90.00
_cell.angle_beta   90.00
_cell.angle_gamma   90.00
#
_symmetry.space_group_name_H-M   'P 1'
#
loop_
_entity.id
_entity.type
_entity.pdbx_description
1 polymer ?
#
loop_
_entity_poly.entity_id
_entity_poly.type
_entity_poly.pdbx_seq_one_letter_code
_entity_poly.pdbx_strand_id
1 'polypeptide(L)'
;MSTPNALTEMIPLVADPYERKARLAPALVVLMPLTVSFIVACREDFDAMRVLAAVLVTFCAPFLLCSVVRFQGKQLEAKLVKRWGGMPSTILLRHRDSRLNPHTKARYHNAIKQKLGVGMPTEAKECSDLRNADHAYEAAIAVLRDRTRATEPLVLQENISYGFFRNMSALRPFGITTCVAGLVIGLFMADVFELNPWGANWASLLHPGFEGGVTLAVSGILLLLWVTSFSHSRVEGAAYAYAERLLSALDRVP
;
A
#
# COMPACT_ATOMS: atom_id res chain seq x y z
N MET A 1 18.70 -7.55 -25.70
CA MET A 1 17.80 -7.37 -24.53
C MET A 1 16.99 -6.10 -24.79
N SER A 2 15.79 -6.26 -25.33
CA SER A 2 14.91 -5.14 -25.64
C SER A 2 14.36 -4.60 -24.32
N THR A 3 14.66 -3.34 -23.99
CA THR A 3 13.96 -2.63 -22.91
C THR A 3 12.46 -2.69 -23.22
N PRO A 4 11.62 -3.24 -22.33
CA PRO A 4 10.18 -3.28 -22.57
C PRO A 4 9.68 -1.85 -22.81
N ASN A 5 8.86 -1.66 -23.85
CA ASN A 5 8.25 -0.37 -24.18
C ASN A 5 7.44 0.09 -22.97
N ALA A 6 7.66 1.34 -22.52
CA ALA A 6 6.96 1.90 -21.36
C ALA A 6 5.42 1.80 -21.48
N LEU A 7 4.88 1.93 -22.70
CA LEU A 7 3.45 1.76 -22.99
C LEU A 7 2.93 0.35 -22.64
N THR A 8 3.75 -0.69 -22.80
CA THR A 8 3.36 -2.08 -22.52
C THR A 8 3.30 -2.37 -21.02
N GLU A 9 4.06 -1.64 -20.20
CA GLU A 9 3.98 -1.71 -18.72
C GLU A 9 2.82 -0.89 -18.14
N MET A 10 2.36 0.16 -18.84
CA MET A 10 1.27 1.03 -18.39
C MET A 10 -0.13 0.39 -18.49
N ILE A 11 -0.36 -0.45 -19.50
CA ILE A 11 -1.65 -1.13 -19.70
C ILE A 11 -2.06 -2.01 -18.49
N PRO A 12 -1.21 -2.91 -17.97
CA PRO A 12 -1.56 -3.72 -16.81
C PRO A 12 -1.76 -2.90 -15.53
N LEU A 13 -1.07 -1.75 -15.39
CA LEU A 13 -1.26 -0.84 -14.24
C LEU A 13 -2.70 -0.30 -14.12
N VAL A 14 -3.38 -0.12 -15.25
CA VAL A 14 -4.78 0.37 -15.29
C VAL A 14 -5.77 -0.79 -15.33
N ALA A 15 -5.46 -1.85 -16.09
CA ALA A 15 -6.36 -2.99 -16.30
C ALA A 15 -6.42 -3.94 -15.10
N ASP A 16 -5.29 -4.22 -14.44
CA ASP A 16 -5.24 -5.11 -13.28
C ASP A 16 -5.78 -4.39 -12.04
N PRO A 17 -6.88 -4.89 -11.42
CA PRO A 17 -7.44 -4.27 -10.22
C PRO A 17 -6.45 -4.22 -9.05
N TYR A 18 -5.51 -5.17 -8.99
CA TYR A 18 -4.46 -5.19 -7.97
C TYR A 18 -3.46 -4.05 -8.19
N GLU A 19 -2.90 -3.94 -9.40
CA GLU A 19 -1.94 -2.88 -9.71
C GLU A 19 -2.55 -1.50 -9.49
N ARG A 20 -3.79 -1.30 -9.94
CA ARG A 20 -4.52 -0.03 -9.80
C ARG A 20 -4.75 0.35 -8.33
N LYS A 21 -5.32 -0.56 -7.53
CA LYS A 21 -5.71 -0.24 -6.15
C LYS A 21 -4.55 -0.32 -5.16
N ALA A 22 -3.64 -1.28 -5.33
CA ALA A 22 -2.55 -1.48 -4.38
C ALA A 22 -1.31 -0.64 -4.70
N ARG A 23 -1.10 -0.19 -5.95
CA ARG A 23 0.14 0.55 -6.32
C ARG A 23 -0.13 1.93 -6.89
N LEU A 24 -1.00 2.05 -7.90
CA LEU A 24 -1.28 3.33 -8.54
C LEU A 24 -2.00 4.30 -7.59
N ALA A 25 -3.01 3.83 -6.85
CA ALA A 25 -3.71 4.68 -5.89
C ALA A 25 -2.78 5.27 -4.81
N PRO A 26 -1.89 4.49 -4.14
CA PRO A 26 -0.88 5.07 -3.25
C PRO A 26 0.04 6.10 -3.91
N ALA A 27 0.49 5.84 -5.14
CA ALA A 27 1.34 6.78 -5.88
C ALA A 27 0.64 8.12 -6.12
N LEU A 28 -0.64 8.07 -6.52
CA LEU A 28 -1.48 9.26 -6.72
C LEU A 28 -1.66 10.04 -5.41
N VAL A 29 -1.99 9.36 -4.31
CA VAL A 29 -2.21 10.03 -3.01
C VAL A 29 -0.95 10.72 -2.50
N VAL A 30 0.24 10.15 -2.72
CA VAL A 30 1.51 10.79 -2.35
C VAL A 30 1.77 12.06 -3.15
N LEU A 31 1.49 12.06 -4.45
CA LEU A 31 1.75 13.22 -5.33
C LEU A 31 0.66 14.30 -5.26
N MET A 32 -0.54 13.94 -4.81
CA MET A 32 -1.73 14.81 -4.83
C MET A 32 -1.52 16.22 -4.24
N PRO A 33 -0.83 16.43 -3.10
CA PRO A 33 -0.60 17.78 -2.58
C PRO A 33 0.13 18.68 -3.60
N LEU A 34 1.16 18.14 -4.26
CA LEU A 34 1.98 18.89 -5.21
C LEU A 34 1.28 19.08 -6.55
N THR A 35 0.54 18.07 -7.02
CA THR A 35 -0.20 18.19 -8.28
C THR A 35 -1.32 19.23 -8.16
N VAL A 36 -2.05 19.26 -7.04
CA VAL A 36 -3.06 20.29 -6.78
C VAL A 36 -2.42 21.67 -6.69
N SER A 37 -1.32 21.81 -5.93
CA SER A 37 -0.57 23.07 -5.84
C SER A 37 -0.20 23.58 -7.24
N PHE A 38 0.35 22.70 -8.08
CA PHE A 38 0.78 23.05 -9.43
C PHE A 38 -0.37 23.46 -10.36
N ILE A 39 -1.47 22.71 -10.37
CA ILE A 39 -2.65 22.99 -11.21
C ILE A 39 -3.25 24.35 -10.84
N VAL A 40 -3.37 24.60 -9.55
CA VAL A 40 -3.95 25.83 -9.02
C VAL A 40 -3.04 27.04 -9.33
N ALA A 41 -1.72 26.89 -9.19
CA ALA A 41 -0.75 27.94 -9.57
C ALA A 41 -0.81 28.33 -11.05
N CYS A 42 -1.15 27.38 -11.93
CA CYS A 42 -1.16 27.59 -13.38
C CYS A 42 -2.53 28.01 -13.92
N ARG A 43 -3.49 28.33 -13.04
CA ARG A 43 -4.90 28.55 -13.42
C ARG A 43 -5.08 29.67 -14.45
N GLU A 44 -4.34 30.77 -14.31
CA GLU A 44 -4.59 31.98 -15.11
C GLU A 44 -3.74 32.04 -16.40
N ASP A 45 -2.64 31.27 -16.48
CA ASP A 45 -1.68 31.32 -17.57
C ASP A 45 -1.32 29.91 -18.08
N PHE A 46 -1.96 29.48 -19.16
CA PHE A 46 -1.64 28.23 -19.86
C PHE A 46 -0.68 28.48 -21.03
N ASP A 47 0.60 28.63 -20.73
CA ASP A 47 1.64 28.44 -21.74
C ASP A 47 1.84 26.93 -22.01
N ALA A 48 2.22 26.56 -23.24
CA ALA A 48 2.40 25.19 -23.69
C ALA A 48 3.33 24.38 -22.77
N MET A 49 4.36 25.03 -22.20
CA MET A 49 5.26 24.40 -21.23
C MET A 49 4.59 24.03 -19.91
N ARG A 50 3.66 24.87 -19.41
CA ARG A 50 2.93 24.61 -18.16
C ARG A 50 1.89 23.51 -18.34
N VAL A 51 1.23 23.48 -19.51
CA VAL A 51 0.33 22.38 -19.89
C VAL A 51 1.09 21.07 -19.99
N LEU A 52 2.25 21.04 -20.65
CA LEU A 52 3.09 19.85 -20.73
C LEU A 52 3.54 19.37 -19.34
N ALA A 53 3.96 20.29 -18.48
CA ALA A 53 4.32 19.98 -17.10
C ALA A 53 3.12 19.42 -16.30
N ALA A 54 1.93 20.00 -16.45
CA ALA A 54 0.70 19.50 -15.81
C ALA A 54 0.40 18.06 -16.22
N VAL A 55 0.52 17.77 -17.51
CA VAL A 55 0.29 16.42 -18.07
C VAL A 55 1.32 15.43 -17.54
N LEU A 56 2.61 15.77 -17.56
CA LEU A 56 3.67 14.90 -17.06
C LEU A 56 3.51 14.59 -15.56
N VAL A 57 3.22 15.61 -14.76
CA VAL A 57 3.03 15.48 -13.31
C VAL A 57 1.77 14.65 -12.98
N THR A 58 0.68 14.84 -13.73
CA THR A 58 -0.59 14.17 -13.46
C THR A 58 -0.64 12.74 -13.99
N PHE A 59 -0.08 12.48 -15.18
CA PHE A 59 -0.24 11.21 -15.88
C PHE A 59 1.02 10.37 -15.95
N CYS A 60 2.22 10.93 -15.93
CA CYS A 60 3.46 10.14 -16.06
C CYS A 60 4.09 9.84 -14.69
N ALA A 61 4.17 10.85 -13.81
CA ALA A 61 4.83 10.70 -12.52
C ALA A 61 4.23 9.59 -11.63
N PRO A 62 2.89 9.42 -11.52
CA PRO A 62 2.31 8.36 -10.68
C PRO A 62 2.64 6.95 -11.19
N PHE A 63 2.70 6.75 -12.51
CA PHE A 63 3.03 5.46 -13.11
C PHE A 63 4.49 5.06 -12.85
N LEU A 64 5.41 6.02 -12.95
CA LEU A 64 6.82 5.78 -12.60
C LEU A 64 6.98 5.48 -11.11
N LEU A 65 6.19 6.13 -10.26
CA LEU A 65 6.21 5.87 -8.82
C LEU A 65 5.68 4.49 -8.45
N CYS A 66 4.87 3.81 -9.27
CA CYS A 66 4.36 2.46 -8.95
C CYS A 66 5.48 1.46 -8.66
N SER A 67 6.61 1.55 -9.36
CA SER A 67 7.80 0.72 -9.11
C SER A 67 8.42 1.03 -7.74
N VAL A 68 8.50 2.32 -7.38
CA VAL A 68 8.96 2.77 -6.06
C VAL A 68 8.01 2.30 -4.96
N VAL A 69 6.69 2.43 -5.18
CA VAL A 69 5.65 1.96 -4.26
C VAL A 69 5.82 0.47 -3.96
N ARG A 70 6.00 -0.35 -5.00
CA ARG A 70 6.23 -1.79 -4.85
C ARG A 70 7.50 -2.08 -4.05
N PHE A 71 8.59 -1.42 -4.39
CA PHE A 71 9.89 -1.63 -3.75
C PHE A 71 9.83 -1.29 -2.25
N GLN A 72 9.33 -0.09 -1.92
CA GLN A 72 9.21 0.35 -0.53
C GLN A 72 8.23 -0.52 0.26
N GLY A 73 7.10 -0.91 -0.35
CA GLY A 73 6.15 -1.84 0.25
C GLY A 73 6.79 -3.17 0.62
N LYS A 74 7.61 -3.74 -0.27
CA LYS A 74 8.32 -5.01 -0.02
C LYS A 74 9.41 -4.90 1.03
N GLN A 75 10.13 -3.78 1.08
CA GLN A 75 11.09 -3.53 2.16
C GLN A 75 10.40 -3.43 3.53
N LEU A 76 9.24 -2.76 3.60
CA LEU A 76 8.46 -2.69 4.83
C LEU A 76 7.92 -4.08 5.22
N GLU A 77 7.40 -4.86 4.27
CA GLU A 77 6.95 -6.23 4.51
C GLU A 77 8.04 -7.07 5.17
N ALA A 78 9.25 -7.08 4.61
CA ALA A 78 10.37 -7.84 5.17
C ALA A 78 10.69 -7.44 6.62
N LYS A 79 10.54 -6.15 6.97
CA LYS A 79 10.72 -5.66 8.35
C LYS A 79 9.58 -6.09 9.27
N LEU A 80 8.33 -6.01 8.80
CA LEU A 80 7.14 -6.35 9.58
C LEU A 80 7.02 -7.85 9.81
N VAL A 81 7.28 -8.67 8.79
CA VAL A 81 7.27 -10.14 8.88
C VAL A 81 8.28 -10.63 9.92
N LYS A 82 9.46 -10.02 10.00
CA LYS A 82 10.45 -10.31 11.06
C LYS A 82 9.91 -9.96 12.45
N ARG A 83 9.16 -8.87 12.59
CA ARG A 83 8.55 -8.45 13.87
C ARG A 83 7.39 -9.35 14.29
N TRP A 84 6.56 -9.78 13.33
CA TRP A 84 5.47 -10.73 13.57
C TRP A 84 5.96 -12.16 13.82
N GLY A 85 7.23 -12.44 13.49
CA GLY A 85 7.83 -13.76 13.61
C GLY A 85 7.42 -14.72 12.49
N GLY A 86 7.00 -14.20 11.33
CA GLY A 86 6.54 -14.99 10.18
C GLY A 86 5.44 -14.29 9.38
N MET A 87 5.08 -14.85 8.22
CA MET A 87 3.90 -14.40 7.49
C MET A 87 2.63 -14.80 8.26
N PRO A 88 1.60 -13.94 8.37
CA PRO A 88 0.36 -14.29 9.07
C PRO A 88 -0.30 -15.59 8.60
N SER A 89 -0.25 -15.89 7.30
CA SER A 89 -0.73 -17.17 6.74
C SER A 89 0.01 -18.38 7.30
N THR A 90 1.31 -18.25 7.55
CA THR A 90 2.14 -19.28 8.19
C THR A 90 1.84 -19.35 9.68
N ILE A 91 1.75 -18.18 10.35
CA ILE A 91 1.50 -18.08 11.79
C ILE A 91 0.20 -18.78 12.18
N LEU A 92 -0.90 -18.54 11.45
CA LEU A 92 -2.20 -19.14 11.73
C LEU A 92 -2.19 -20.68 11.63
N LEU A 93 -1.27 -21.26 10.85
CA LEU A 93 -1.14 -22.71 10.70
C LEU A 93 -0.31 -23.37 11.79
N ARG A 94 0.52 -22.61 12.53
CA ARG A 94 1.36 -23.15 13.61
C ARG A 94 0.49 -23.73 14.72
N HIS A 95 0.86 -24.89 15.26
CA HIS A 95 0.17 -25.51 16.39
C HIS A 95 0.19 -24.60 17.62
N ARG A 96 1.32 -23.92 17.90
CA ARG A 96 1.49 -23.02 19.04
C ARG A 96 0.68 -21.71 19.01
N ASP A 97 0.18 -21.28 17.85
CA ASP A 97 -0.59 -20.03 17.74
C ASP A 97 -2.08 -20.28 18.02
N SER A 98 -2.68 -19.54 18.95
CA SER A 98 -4.06 -19.77 19.38
C SER A 98 -5.11 -18.90 18.69
N ARG A 99 -4.77 -18.16 17.62
CA ARG A 99 -5.73 -17.25 16.96
C ARG A 99 -6.82 -18.01 16.21
N LEU A 100 -6.50 -19.18 15.65
CA LEU A 100 -7.49 -20.08 15.06
C LEU A 100 -8.00 -21.08 16.11
N ASN A 101 -9.31 -21.35 16.06
CA ASN A 101 -9.91 -22.44 16.82
C ASN A 101 -9.19 -23.77 16.48
N PRO A 102 -8.81 -24.59 17.49
CA PRO A 102 -8.09 -25.86 17.26
C PRO A 102 -8.78 -26.80 16.27
N HIS A 103 -10.12 -26.89 16.27
CA HIS A 103 -10.87 -27.71 15.33
C HIS A 103 -10.78 -27.18 13.90
N THR A 104 -10.86 -25.86 13.72
CA THR A 104 -10.69 -25.23 12.41
C THR A 104 -9.27 -25.42 11.87
N LYS A 105 -8.26 -25.28 12.73
CA LYS A 105 -6.86 -25.52 12.37
C LYS A 105 -6.63 -26.98 11.93
N ALA A 106 -7.14 -27.93 12.71
CA ALA A 106 -7.06 -29.36 12.36
C ALA A 106 -7.76 -29.66 11.02
N ARG A 107 -8.93 -29.03 10.78
CA ARG A 107 -9.62 -29.11 9.48
C ARG A 107 -8.75 -28.59 8.34
N TYR A 108 -8.10 -27.43 8.49
CA TYR A 108 -7.20 -26.89 7.47
C TYR A 108 -5.97 -27.78 7.23
N HIS A 109 -5.34 -28.32 8.28
CA HIS A 109 -4.21 -29.25 8.13
C HIS A 109 -4.61 -30.50 7.35
N ASN A 110 -5.79 -31.06 7.64
CA ASN A 110 -6.34 -32.20 6.90
C ASN A 110 -6.64 -31.84 5.44
N ALA A 111 -7.27 -30.69 5.20
CA ALA A 111 -7.57 -30.22 3.85
C ALA A 111 -6.29 -29.98 3.02
N ILE A 112 -5.25 -29.39 3.61
CA ILE A 112 -3.95 -29.22 2.95
C ILE A 112 -3.36 -30.57 2.56
N LYS A 113 -3.36 -31.54 3.48
CA LYS A 113 -2.84 -32.88 3.21
C LYS A 113 -3.61 -33.59 2.09
N GLN A 114 -4.94 -33.51 2.12
CA GLN A 114 -5.80 -34.22 1.17
C GLN A 114 -5.86 -33.55 -0.20
N LYS A 115 -6.04 -32.22 -0.25
CA LYS A 115 -6.29 -31.48 -1.50
C LYS A 115 -5.01 -30.99 -2.15
N LEU A 116 -4.05 -30.51 -1.35
CA LEU A 116 -2.81 -29.93 -1.86
C LEU A 116 -1.67 -30.96 -1.94
N GLY A 117 -1.81 -32.12 -1.28
CA GLY A 117 -0.78 -33.16 -1.26
C GLY A 117 0.48 -32.77 -0.47
N VAL A 118 0.41 -31.71 0.35
CA VAL A 118 1.54 -31.22 1.14
C VAL A 118 1.46 -31.80 2.56
N GLY A 119 2.55 -32.41 3.01
CA GLY A 119 2.65 -32.97 4.35
C GLY A 119 2.67 -31.87 5.42
N MET A 120 1.73 -31.92 6.36
CA MET A 120 1.67 -30.99 7.47
C MET A 120 2.41 -31.54 8.71
N PRO A 121 3.24 -30.72 9.38
CA PRO A 121 3.94 -31.14 10.60
C PRO A 121 2.93 -31.40 11.73
N THR A 122 3.23 -32.40 12.56
CA THR A 122 2.52 -32.63 13.83
C THR A 122 3.02 -31.66 14.89
N GLU A 123 2.26 -31.46 15.96
CA GLU A 123 2.65 -30.61 17.09
C GLU A 123 4.03 -30.99 17.66
N ALA A 124 4.28 -32.29 17.87
CA ALA A 124 5.58 -32.78 18.33
C ALA A 124 6.74 -32.45 17.37
N LYS A 125 6.50 -32.51 16.04
CA LYS A 125 7.50 -32.17 15.03
C LYS A 125 7.74 -30.66 14.94
N GLU A 126 6.71 -29.85 15.13
CA GLU A 126 6.85 -28.39 15.23
C GLU A 126 7.72 -28.03 16.44
N CYS A 127 7.46 -28.64 17.60
CA CYS A 127 8.23 -28.40 18.81
C CYS A 127 9.71 -28.83 18.67
N SER A 128 10.02 -29.86 17.88
CA SER A 128 11.40 -30.29 17.67
C SER A 128 12.18 -29.45 16.66
N ASP A 129 11.53 -28.93 15.62
CA ASP A 129 12.15 -28.00 14.65
C ASP A 129 11.14 -26.98 14.11
N LEU A 130 11.15 -25.80 14.73
CA LEU A 130 10.27 -24.69 14.37
C LEU A 130 10.50 -24.16 12.95
N ARG A 131 11.74 -24.14 12.47
CA ARG A 131 12.08 -23.57 11.15
C ARG A 131 11.62 -24.49 10.03
N ASN A 132 11.88 -25.78 10.18
CA ASN A 132 11.44 -26.76 9.19
C ASN A 132 9.91 -26.86 9.14
N ALA A 133 9.22 -26.73 10.29
CA ALA A 133 7.77 -26.65 10.33
C ALA A 133 7.24 -25.41 9.58
N ASP A 134 7.84 -24.24 9.80
CA ASP A 134 7.49 -23.01 9.07
C ASP A 134 7.68 -23.15 7.56
N HIS A 135 8.77 -23.78 7.10
CA HIS A 135 8.97 -24.05 5.67
C HIS A 135 7.87 -24.95 5.07
N ALA A 136 7.41 -25.97 5.82
CA ALA A 136 6.32 -26.83 5.37
C ALA A 136 5.00 -26.04 5.22
N TYR A 137 4.70 -25.17 6.18
CA TYR A 137 3.54 -24.27 6.11
C TYR A 137 3.65 -23.28 4.95
N GLU A 138 4.80 -22.67 4.74
CA GLU A 138 5.04 -21.74 3.62
C GLU A 138 4.87 -22.43 2.26
N ALA A 139 5.35 -23.67 2.13
CA ALA A 139 5.16 -24.47 0.93
C ALA A 139 3.66 -24.76 0.66
N ALA A 140 2.91 -25.15 1.69
CA ALA A 140 1.46 -25.35 1.58
C ALA A 140 0.72 -24.08 1.16
N ILE A 141 1.05 -22.95 1.77
CA ILE A 141 0.47 -21.63 1.45
C ILE A 141 0.80 -21.21 0.01
N ALA A 142 2.01 -21.50 -0.48
CA ALA A 142 2.39 -21.19 -1.86
C ALA A 142 1.49 -21.94 -2.86
N VAL A 143 1.31 -23.25 -2.66
CA VAL A 143 0.41 -24.07 -3.51
C VAL A 143 -1.03 -23.57 -3.44
N LEU A 144 -1.51 -23.24 -2.24
CA LEU A 144 -2.87 -22.70 -2.05
C LEU A 144 -3.07 -21.36 -2.77
N ARG A 145 -2.10 -20.45 -2.67
CA ARG A 145 -2.14 -19.15 -3.35
C ARG A 145 -2.20 -19.31 -4.86
N ASP A 146 -1.46 -20.26 -5.42
CA ASP A 146 -1.44 -20.50 -6.86
C ASP A 146 -2.78 -21.08 -7.34
N ARG A 147 -3.40 -21.98 -6.57
CA ARG A 147 -4.75 -22.54 -6.89
C ARG A 147 -5.89 -21.54 -6.74
N THR A 148 -5.74 -20.51 -5.89
CA THR A 148 -6.80 -19.52 -5.59
C THR A 148 -6.71 -18.26 -6.43
N ARG A 149 -5.59 -18.03 -7.14
CA ARG A 149 -5.27 -16.77 -7.82
C ARG A 149 -6.34 -16.29 -8.82
N ALA A 150 -6.95 -17.21 -9.56
CA ALA A 150 -7.96 -16.89 -10.58
C ALA A 150 -9.40 -17.28 -10.19
N THR A 151 -9.57 -18.05 -9.11
CA THR A 151 -10.83 -18.70 -8.76
C THR A 151 -11.51 -18.06 -7.54
N GLU A 152 -10.76 -17.35 -6.69
CA GLU A 152 -11.26 -16.80 -5.44
C GLU A 152 -11.17 -15.26 -5.43
N PRO A 153 -12.20 -14.55 -5.92
CA PRO A 153 -12.19 -13.08 -5.98
C PRO A 153 -12.13 -12.42 -4.60
N LEU A 154 -12.63 -13.10 -3.56
CA LEU A 154 -12.57 -12.60 -2.19
C LEU A 154 -11.15 -12.64 -1.62
N VAL A 155 -10.35 -13.66 -1.98
CA VAL A 155 -8.92 -13.73 -1.62
C VAL A 155 -8.17 -12.60 -2.32
N LEU A 156 -8.49 -12.35 -3.59
CA LEU A 156 -7.92 -11.23 -4.34
C LEU A 156 -8.25 -9.88 -3.68
N GLN A 157 -9.51 -9.68 -3.26
CA GLN A 157 -9.92 -8.45 -2.58
C GLN A 157 -9.12 -8.19 -1.30
N GLU A 158 -8.94 -9.20 -0.45
CA GLU A 158 -8.13 -9.04 0.77
C GLU A 158 -6.63 -8.83 0.45
N ASN A 159 -6.12 -9.48 -0.60
CA ASN A 159 -4.75 -9.25 -1.06
C ASN A 159 -4.54 -7.80 -1.53
N ILE A 160 -5.54 -7.22 -2.21
CA ILE A 160 -5.55 -5.82 -2.62
C ILE A 160 -5.53 -4.90 -1.38
N SER A 161 -6.42 -5.16 -0.41
CA SER A 161 -6.47 -4.39 0.84
C SER A 161 -5.14 -4.45 1.59
N TYR A 162 -4.57 -5.64 1.75
CA TYR A 162 -3.25 -5.82 2.36
C TYR A 162 -2.15 -5.06 1.60
N GLY A 163 -2.12 -5.21 0.27
CA GLY A 163 -1.18 -4.51 -0.59
C GLY A 163 -1.29 -2.98 -0.46
N PHE A 164 -2.52 -2.45 -0.42
CA PHE A 164 -2.79 -1.03 -0.24
C PHE A 164 -2.25 -0.52 1.11
N PHE A 165 -2.63 -1.12 2.23
CA PHE A 165 -2.19 -0.65 3.55
C PHE A 165 -0.68 -0.76 3.72
N ARG A 166 -0.07 -1.86 3.27
CA ARG A 166 1.38 -2.04 3.28
C ARG A 166 2.07 -0.93 2.49
N ASN A 167 1.61 -0.68 1.27
CA ASN A 167 2.23 0.27 0.37
C ASN A 167 2.04 1.72 0.85
N MET A 168 0.84 2.08 1.33
CA MET A 168 0.61 3.36 1.98
C MET A 168 1.52 3.54 3.19
N SER A 169 1.56 2.58 4.11
CA SER A 169 2.40 2.70 5.32
C SER A 169 3.89 2.85 4.97
N ALA A 170 4.37 2.17 3.93
CA ALA A 170 5.75 2.30 3.44
C ALA A 170 6.04 3.68 2.83
N LEU A 171 5.04 4.31 2.22
CA LEU A 171 5.15 5.63 1.62
C LEU A 171 4.86 6.79 2.58
N ARG A 172 4.46 6.51 3.83
CA ARG A 172 4.18 7.52 4.85
C ARG A 172 5.22 8.65 4.92
N PRO A 173 6.56 8.43 4.95
CA PRO A 173 7.52 9.53 4.96
C PRO A 173 7.45 10.39 3.69
N PHE A 174 7.25 9.79 2.51
CA PHE A 174 7.10 10.52 1.26
C PHE A 174 5.81 11.35 1.24
N GLY A 175 4.69 10.75 1.66
CA GLY A 175 3.40 11.44 1.77
C GLY A 175 3.42 12.61 2.73
N ILE A 176 4.07 12.47 3.90
CA ILE A 176 4.26 13.58 4.84
C ILE A 176 5.12 14.68 4.19
N THR A 177 6.22 14.31 3.53
CA THR A 177 7.13 15.28 2.89
C THR A 177 6.41 16.08 1.80
N THR A 178 5.63 15.43 0.94
CA THR A 178 4.88 16.12 -0.12
C THR A 178 3.76 16.99 0.44
N CYS A 179 3.10 16.57 1.53
CA CYS A 179 2.11 17.42 2.21
C CYS A 179 2.75 18.64 2.87
N VAL A 180 3.90 18.48 3.53
CA VAL A 180 4.64 19.62 4.12
C VAL A 180 5.10 20.59 3.05
N ALA A 181 5.63 20.09 1.94
CA ALA A 181 5.98 20.93 0.80
C ALA A 181 4.75 21.66 0.22
N GLY A 182 3.62 20.97 0.06
CA GLY A 182 2.35 21.57 -0.36
C GLY A 182 1.85 22.65 0.60
N LEU A 183 1.97 22.45 1.92
CA LEU A 183 1.65 23.47 2.91
C LEU A 183 2.54 24.71 2.76
N VAL A 184 3.86 24.51 2.61
CA VAL A 184 4.79 25.63 2.39
C VAL A 184 4.43 26.40 1.12
N ILE A 185 4.15 25.71 0.00
CA ILE A 185 3.71 26.32 -1.25
C ILE A 185 2.41 27.11 -1.05
N GLY A 186 1.43 26.52 -0.36
CA GLY A 186 0.16 27.16 -0.06
C GLY A 186 0.32 28.43 0.79
N LEU A 187 1.28 28.47 1.73
CA LEU A 187 1.59 29.66 2.51
C LEU A 187 2.19 30.78 1.65
N PHE A 188 3.05 30.43 0.68
CA PHE A 188 3.56 31.40 -0.29
C PHE A 188 2.45 31.95 -1.19
N MET A 189 1.56 31.09 -1.69
CA MET A 189 0.41 31.50 -2.52
C MET A 189 -0.62 32.34 -1.76
N ALA A 190 -0.66 32.23 -0.44
CA ALA A 190 -1.53 33.00 0.44
C ALA A 190 -0.88 34.32 0.91
N ASP A 191 0.25 34.72 0.32
CA ASP A 191 0.99 35.94 0.69
C ASP A 191 1.29 36.05 2.20
N VAL A 192 1.55 34.91 2.85
CA VAL A 192 1.87 34.87 4.29
C VAL A 192 3.30 35.33 4.54
N PHE A 193 4.22 35.00 3.63
CA PHE A 193 5.63 35.38 3.75
C PHE A 193 5.90 36.69 3.01
N GLU A 194 6.26 37.73 3.75
CA GLU A 194 6.73 38.99 3.18
C GLU A 194 8.25 38.91 3.01
N LEU A 195 8.73 39.07 1.77
CA LEU A 195 10.15 38.97 1.44
C LEU A 195 10.90 40.29 1.61
N ASN A 196 10.21 41.42 1.80
CA ASN A 196 10.84 42.73 1.95
C ASN A 196 9.97 43.72 2.75
N PRO A 197 10.27 43.96 4.05
CA PRO A 197 11.24 43.26 4.90
C PRO A 197 10.83 41.81 5.20
N TRP A 198 11.75 40.98 5.67
CA TRP A 198 11.43 39.60 6.07
C TRP A 198 10.42 39.60 7.22
N GLY A 199 9.20 39.18 6.93
CA GLY A 199 8.08 39.18 7.87
C GLY A 199 7.10 38.05 7.56
N ALA A 200 6.19 37.81 8.49
CA ALA A 200 5.08 36.89 8.30
C ALA A 200 3.78 37.59 8.67
N ASN A 201 2.90 37.76 7.69
CA ASN A 201 1.57 38.30 7.90
C ASN A 201 0.57 37.16 8.08
N TRP A 202 0.44 36.69 9.31
CA TRP A 202 -0.48 35.61 9.65
C TRP A 202 -1.95 35.98 9.45
N ALA A 203 -2.30 37.27 9.33
CA ALA A 203 -3.66 37.69 9.01
C ALA A 203 -4.08 37.27 7.59
N SER A 204 -3.13 37.12 6.66
CA SER A 204 -3.39 36.63 5.30
C SER A 204 -3.97 35.21 5.29
N LEU A 205 -3.78 34.41 6.35
CA LEU A 205 -4.41 33.10 6.49
C LEU A 205 -5.93 33.15 6.64
N LEU A 206 -6.49 34.28 7.09
CA LEU A 206 -7.95 34.47 7.14
C LEU A 206 -8.55 34.67 5.74
N HIS A 207 -7.73 35.13 4.80
CA HIS A 207 -8.12 35.39 3.41
C HIS A 207 -7.04 34.88 2.44
N PRO A 208 -6.74 33.57 2.41
CA PRO A 208 -5.57 33.01 1.72
C PRO A 208 -5.69 32.97 0.19
N GLY A 209 -6.67 33.68 -0.38
CA GLY A 209 -7.09 33.52 -1.77
C GLY A 209 -7.64 32.11 -2.06
N PHE A 210 -8.13 31.93 -3.29
CA PHE A 210 -8.56 30.61 -3.75
C PHE A 210 -7.36 29.65 -3.84
N GLU A 211 -6.21 30.14 -4.33
CA GLU A 211 -5.06 29.29 -4.64
C GLU A 211 -4.36 28.75 -3.40
N GLY A 212 -4.00 29.65 -2.49
CA GLY A 212 -3.44 29.29 -1.19
C GLY A 212 -4.44 28.46 -0.37
N GLY A 213 -5.72 28.86 -0.33
CA GLY A 213 -6.77 28.16 0.40
C GLY A 213 -6.94 26.69 0.00
N VAL A 214 -7.08 26.39 -1.29
CA VAL A 214 -7.24 25.01 -1.79
C VAL A 214 -5.98 24.17 -1.51
N THR A 215 -4.81 24.74 -1.78
CA THR A 215 -3.52 24.06 -1.59
C THR A 215 -3.28 23.71 -0.12
N LEU A 216 -3.54 24.65 0.80
CA LEU A 216 -3.43 24.45 2.24
C LEU A 216 -4.43 23.41 2.74
N ALA A 217 -5.69 23.49 2.30
CA ALA A 217 -6.74 22.57 2.73
C ALA A 217 -6.43 21.13 2.29
N VAL A 218 -6.11 20.91 1.02
CA VAL A 218 -5.79 19.57 0.49
C VAL A 218 -4.55 19.00 1.19
N SER A 219 -3.48 19.79 1.29
CA SER A 219 -2.24 19.35 1.94
C SER A 219 -2.43 19.05 3.42
N GLY A 220 -3.22 19.88 4.13
CA GLY A 220 -3.53 19.69 5.54
C GLY A 220 -4.38 18.46 5.83
N ILE A 221 -5.45 18.24 5.04
CA ILE A 221 -6.31 17.05 5.16
C ILE A 221 -5.49 15.77 4.88
N LEU A 222 -4.69 15.78 3.81
CA LEU A 222 -3.85 14.63 3.48
C LEU A 222 -2.77 14.40 4.54
N LEU A 223 -2.15 15.44 5.08
CA LEU A 223 -1.19 15.32 6.18
C LEU A 223 -1.84 14.66 7.40
N LEU A 224 -3.05 15.08 7.77
CA LEU A 224 -3.81 14.48 8.86
C LEU A 224 -4.06 12.98 8.60
N LEU A 225 -4.47 12.62 7.37
CA LEU A 225 -4.65 11.22 6.98
C LEU A 225 -3.33 10.44 7.07
N TRP A 226 -2.21 11.00 6.60
CA TRP A 226 -0.90 10.39 6.66
C TRP A 226 -0.40 10.11 8.08
N VAL A 227 -0.68 11.04 9.00
CA VAL A 227 -0.26 10.91 10.39
C VAL A 227 -1.13 9.91 11.15
N THR A 228 -2.44 9.86 10.87
CA THR A 228 -3.40 9.08 11.67
C THR A 228 -3.71 7.69 11.12
N SER A 229 -3.76 7.51 9.79
CA SER A 229 -4.47 6.38 9.18
C SER A 229 -3.59 5.24 8.65
N PHE A 230 -2.28 5.44 8.48
CA PHE A 230 -1.38 4.44 7.86
C PHE A 230 -0.32 3.87 8.81
N SER A 231 -0.80 3.38 9.97
CA SER A 231 0.03 2.70 10.99
C SER A 231 0.40 1.27 10.61
N HIS A 232 1.48 0.74 11.20
CA HIS A 232 1.88 -0.68 11.04
C HIS A 232 0.82 -1.66 11.57
N SER A 233 0.05 -1.29 12.59
CA SER A 233 -1.03 -2.14 13.14
C SER A 233 -2.14 -2.41 12.12
N ARG A 234 -2.48 -1.43 11.27
CA ARG A 234 -3.45 -1.61 10.19
C ARG A 234 -2.92 -2.55 9.10
N VAL A 235 -1.62 -2.50 8.82
CA VAL A 235 -0.97 -3.44 7.90
C VAL A 235 -1.06 -4.86 8.43
N GLU A 236 -0.81 -5.05 9.73
CA GLU A 236 -0.93 -6.35 10.39
C GLU A 236 -2.36 -6.88 10.34
N GLY A 237 -3.36 -6.06 10.70
CA GLY A 237 -4.78 -6.46 10.62
C GLY A 237 -5.19 -6.89 9.21
N ALA A 238 -4.80 -6.13 8.18
CA ALA A 238 -5.05 -6.49 6.79
C ALA A 238 -4.33 -7.77 6.36
N ALA A 239 -3.13 -8.02 6.89
CA ALA A 239 -2.37 -9.23 6.61
C ALA A 239 -3.02 -10.49 7.21
N TYR A 240 -3.57 -10.39 8.43
CA TYR A 240 -4.35 -11.48 9.04
C TYR A 240 -5.69 -11.70 8.33
N ALA A 241 -6.40 -10.64 7.95
CA ALA A 241 -7.64 -10.78 7.18
C ALA A 241 -7.40 -11.50 5.84
N TYR A 242 -6.32 -11.15 5.13
CA TYR A 242 -5.90 -11.87 3.93
C TYR A 242 -5.55 -13.33 4.22
N ALA A 243 -4.79 -13.60 5.29
CA ALA A 243 -4.39 -14.95 5.67
C ALA A 243 -5.60 -15.84 6.00
N GLU A 244 -6.55 -15.36 6.81
CA GLU A 244 -7.78 -16.07 7.15
C GLU A 244 -8.61 -16.34 5.90
N ARG A 245 -8.78 -15.34 5.03
CA ARG A 245 -9.52 -15.50 3.79
C ARG A 245 -8.87 -16.52 2.86
N LEU A 246 -7.54 -16.50 2.74
CA LEU A 246 -6.78 -17.47 1.96
C LEU A 246 -6.97 -18.89 2.51
N LEU A 247 -6.85 -19.09 3.82
CA LEU A 247 -7.05 -20.40 4.44
C LEU A 247 -8.49 -20.89 4.29
N SER A 248 -9.48 -20.00 4.42
CA SER A 248 -10.89 -20.37 4.21
C SER A 248 -11.18 -20.88 2.80
N ALA A 249 -10.37 -20.51 1.81
CA ALA A 249 -10.50 -21.01 0.44
C ALA A 249 -10.15 -22.50 0.31
N LEU A 250 -9.44 -23.11 1.27
CA LEU A 250 -9.18 -24.56 1.29
C LEU A 250 -10.46 -25.38 1.23
N ASP A 251 -11.57 -24.86 1.78
CA ASP A 251 -12.85 -25.55 1.77
C ASP A 251 -13.44 -25.63 0.34
N ARG A 252 -13.08 -24.69 -0.55
CA ARG A 252 -13.62 -24.55 -1.92
C ARG A 252 -12.69 -25.04 -3.02
N VAL A 253 -11.38 -25.03 -2.78
CA VAL A 253 -10.39 -25.54 -3.72
C VAL A 253 -10.63 -27.05 -3.92
N PRO A 254 -10.62 -27.55 -5.17
CA PRO A 254 -10.74 -28.98 -5.46
C PRO A 254 -9.51 -29.76 -4.98
#